data_AF-A0A959FS56-F1
#
_entry.id   AF-A0A959FS56-F1
#
_cell.length_a   1.000
_cell.length_b   1.000
_cell.length_c   1.000
_cell.angle_alpha   90.00
_cell.angle_beta   90.00
_cell.angle_gamma   90.00
#
_symmetry.space_group_name_H-M   'P 1'
#
loop_
_entity.id
_entity.type
_entity.pdbx_description
1 polymer ?
#
loop_
_entity_poly.entity_id
_entity_poly.type
_entity_poly.pdbx_seq_one_letter_code
_entity_poly.pdbx_strand_id
1 'polypeptide(L)'
;MNALQLLLDFGLLLLIWIVQLIIYPSFTFMDEAGFQRWHPPYTQVISYFVVPLMLAQVALYSYLLIQEFRWLLLIQLILIGVAWANTFLVAVPLHNTLGSNTITLPYRTQLVRINRWRTAAWTLVFLLTVWQFFRQYLKSSNF
;
A
#
# COMPACT_ATOMS: atom_id res chain seq x y z
N MET A 1 -1.42 -21.65 -1.94
CA MET A 1 -1.32 -20.36 -1.22
C MET A 1 -0.43 -19.32 -1.91
N ASN A 2 0.73 -19.69 -2.49
CA ASN A 2 1.67 -18.68 -3.03
C ASN A 2 1.10 -17.79 -4.15
N ALA A 3 0.24 -18.34 -5.02
CA ALA A 3 -0.41 -17.55 -6.07
C ALA A 3 -1.32 -16.46 -5.49
N LEU A 4 -2.03 -16.74 -4.39
CA LEU A 4 -2.87 -15.75 -3.72
C LEU A 4 -2.04 -14.64 -3.06
N GLN A 5 -0.91 -15.00 -2.42
CA GLN A 5 0.03 -14.00 -1.90
C GLN A 5 0.53 -13.08 -3.03
N LEU A 6 0.96 -13.66 -4.15
CA LEU A 6 1.41 -12.89 -5.32
C LEU A 6 0.33 -11.94 -5.84
N LEU A 7 -0.92 -12.41 -5.98
CA LEU A 7 -2.02 -11.59 -6.49
C LEU A 7 -2.32 -10.41 -5.56
N LEU A 8 -2.39 -10.64 -4.25
CA LEU A 8 -2.65 -9.57 -3.27
C LEU A 8 -1.49 -8.57 -3.21
N ASP A 9 -0.26 -9.07 -3.15
CA ASP A 9 0.94 -8.23 -3.06
C ASP A 9 1.14 -7.42 -4.34
N PHE A 10 0.89 -8.02 -5.51
CA PHE A 10 0.92 -7.32 -6.80
C PHE A 10 -0.19 -6.28 -6.91
N GLY A 11 -1.41 -6.60 -6.46
CA GLY A 11 -2.53 -5.67 -6.45
C GLY A 11 -2.22 -4.42 -5.61
N LEU A 12 -1.68 -4.61 -4.41
CA LEU A 12 -1.26 -3.51 -3.53
C LEU A 12 -0.03 -2.75 -4.05
N LEU A 13 0.92 -3.45 -4.68
CA LEU A 13 2.04 -2.82 -5.38
C LEU A 13 1.54 -1.88 -6.48
N LEU A 14 0.71 -2.39 -7.39
CA LEU A 14 0.17 -1.60 -8.50
C LEU A 14 -0.59 -0.39 -7.98
N LEU A 15 -1.46 -0.60 -6.99
CA LEU A 15 -2.24 0.46 -6.37
C LEU A 15 -1.32 1.54 -5.77
N ILE A 16 -0.34 1.17 -4.93
CA ILE A 16 0.49 2.16 -4.25
C ILE A 16 1.36 2.96 -5.22
N TRP A 17 1.83 2.33 -6.31
CA TRP A 17 2.60 3.01 -7.34
C TRP A 17 1.75 3.96 -8.18
N ILE A 18 0.51 3.59 -8.51
CA ILE A 18 -0.46 4.51 -9.14
C ILE A 18 -0.68 5.73 -8.24
N VAL A 19 -0.89 5.51 -6.93
CA VAL A 19 -1.04 6.61 -5.97
C VAL A 19 0.21 7.49 -5.91
N GLN A 20 1.40 6.87 -5.87
CA GLN A 20 2.68 7.56 -5.72
C GLN A 20 3.06 8.42 -6.92
N LEU A 21 2.85 7.91 -8.14
CA LEU A 21 3.35 8.52 -9.37
C LEU A 21 2.31 9.34 -10.12
N ILE A 22 1.03 8.98 -9.98
CA ILE A 22 -0.04 9.60 -10.76
C ILE A 22 -0.93 10.44 -9.85
N ILE A 23 -1.53 9.82 -8.84
CA ILE A 23 -2.61 10.49 -8.09
C ILE A 23 -2.08 11.61 -7.21
N TYR A 24 -1.12 11.33 -6.32
CA TYR A 24 -0.61 12.36 -5.43
C TYR A 24 0.14 13.49 -6.16
N PRO A 25 0.94 13.22 -7.20
CA PRO A 25 1.48 14.30 -8.04
C PRO A 25 0.42 15.13 -8.74
N SER A 26 -0.71 14.54 -9.18
CA SER A 26 -1.79 15.32 -9.81
C SER A 26 -2.33 16.43 -8.89
N PHE A 27 -2.36 16.21 -7.57
CA PHE A 27 -2.79 17.20 -6.58
C PHE A 27 -1.95 18.47 -6.56
N THR A 28 -0.67 18.38 -6.95
CA THR A 28 0.23 19.53 -6.99
C THR A 28 0.03 20.41 -8.22
N PHE A 29 -0.67 19.91 -9.24
CA PHE A 29 -0.99 20.65 -10.46
C PHE A 29 -2.40 21.25 -10.45
N MET A 30 -3.26 20.84 -9.51
CA MET A 30 -4.62 21.39 -9.37
C MET A 30 -4.59 22.73 -8.64
N ASP A 31 -5.50 23.63 -9.01
CA ASP A 31 -5.82 24.79 -8.19
C ASP A 31 -6.54 24.39 -6.90
N GLU A 32 -6.85 25.34 -6.03
CA GLU A 32 -7.52 25.07 -4.75
C GLU A 32 -8.94 24.55 -4.91
N ALA A 33 -9.72 25.19 -5.78
CA ALA A 33 -11.10 24.80 -6.06
C ALA A 33 -11.19 23.39 -6.69
N GLY A 34 -10.30 23.08 -7.63
CA GLY A 34 -10.23 21.76 -8.27
C GLY A 34 -9.84 20.67 -7.26
N PHE A 35 -8.86 20.93 -6.40
CA PHE A 35 -8.48 19.97 -5.36
C PHE A 35 -9.62 19.69 -4.39
N GLN A 36 -10.29 20.73 -3.87
CA GLN A 36 -11.43 20.55 -2.95
C GLN A 36 -12.61 19.82 -3.59
N ARG A 37 -12.81 20.01 -4.90
CA ARG A 37 -13.84 19.27 -5.63
C ARG A 37 -13.50 17.80 -5.81
N TRP A 38 -12.23 17.48 -6.07
CA TRP A 38 -11.82 16.14 -6.50
C TRP A 38 -11.39 15.24 -5.35
N HIS A 39 -10.70 15.76 -4.33
CA HIS A 39 -10.08 14.97 -3.26
C HIS A 39 -11.09 14.23 -2.36
N PRO A 40 -12.20 14.84 -1.87
CA PRO A 40 -13.16 14.13 -1.04
C PRO A 40 -13.81 12.91 -1.72
N PRO A 41 -14.41 13.02 -2.93
CA PRO A 41 -14.99 11.84 -3.58
C PRO A 41 -13.92 10.82 -3.97
N TYR A 42 -12.72 11.27 -4.35
CA TYR A 42 -11.59 10.37 -4.63
C TYR A 42 -11.21 9.52 -3.40
N THR A 43 -11.02 10.14 -2.24
CA THR A 43 -10.58 9.43 -1.02
C THR A 43 -11.61 8.39 -0.56
N GLN A 44 -12.91 8.68 -0.73
CA GLN A 44 -13.98 7.71 -0.49
C GLN A 44 -13.91 6.55 -1.49
N VAL A 45 -13.84 6.84 -2.79
CA VAL A 45 -13.89 5.80 -3.83
C VAL A 45 -12.67 4.87 -3.77
N ILE A 46 -11.47 5.41 -3.60
CA ILE A 46 -10.25 4.58 -3.52
C ILE A 46 -10.26 3.66 -2.30
N SER A 47 -10.94 4.04 -1.21
CA SER A 47 -11.03 3.23 0.01
C SER A 47 -11.76 1.91 -0.21
N TYR A 48 -12.72 1.84 -1.14
CA TYR A 48 -13.39 0.59 -1.53
C TYR A 48 -12.43 -0.45 -2.13
N PHE A 49 -11.28 -0.03 -2.66
CA PHE A 49 -10.27 -0.92 -3.21
C PHE A 49 -9.14 -1.18 -2.21
N VAL A 50 -8.64 -0.11 -1.58
CA VAL A 50 -7.48 -0.18 -0.67
C VAL A 50 -7.82 -1.01 0.57
N VAL A 51 -8.94 -0.73 1.24
CA VAL A 51 -9.26 -1.34 2.53
C VAL A 51 -9.45 -2.85 2.41
N PRO A 52 -10.25 -3.39 1.47
CA PRO A 52 -10.40 -4.84 1.32
C PRO A 52 -9.08 -5.54 0.99
N LEU A 53 -8.26 -4.97 0.10
CA LEU A 53 -6.96 -5.55 -0.27
C LEU A 53 -6.00 -5.58 0.93
N MET A 54 -5.91 -4.48 1.69
CA MET A 54 -5.05 -4.40 2.87
C MET A 54 -5.48 -5.38 3.96
N LEU A 55 -6.79 -5.52 4.21
CA LEU A 55 -7.33 -6.48 5.17
C LEU A 55 -7.08 -7.92 4.73
N ALA A 56 -7.33 -8.23 3.45
CA ALA A 56 -7.07 -9.55 2.89
C ALA A 56 -5.58 -9.94 2.99
N GLN A 57 -4.68 -8.99 2.73
CA GLN A 57 -3.23 -9.21 2.85
C GLN A 57 -2.85 -9.55 4.30
N VAL A 58 -3.22 -8.71 5.27
CA VAL A 58 -2.90 -8.98 6.68
C VAL A 58 -3.49 -10.30 7.16
N ALA A 59 -4.75 -10.57 6.82
CA ALA A 59 -5.41 -11.82 7.19
C ALA A 59 -4.68 -13.05 6.61
N LEU A 60 -4.31 -13.00 5.33
CA LEU A 60 -3.59 -14.10 4.67
C LEU A 60 -2.22 -14.34 5.30
N TYR A 61 -1.42 -13.29 5.51
CA TYR A 61 -0.08 -13.40 6.08
C TYR A 61 -0.12 -13.90 7.53
N SER A 62 -1.10 -13.44 8.31
CA SER A 62 -1.31 -13.89 9.69
C SER A 62 -1.72 -15.36 9.72
N TYR A 63 -2.69 -15.75 8.87
CA TYR A 63 -3.12 -17.14 8.74
C TYR A 63 -1.96 -18.06 8.35
N LEU A 64 -1.18 -17.69 7.34
CA LEU A 64 -0.01 -18.46 6.89
C LEU A 64 1.04 -18.64 7.99
N LEU A 65 1.30 -17.58 8.77
CA LEU A 65 2.28 -17.62 9.85
C LEU A 65 1.83 -18.51 11.01
N ILE A 66 0.52 -18.57 11.29
CA ILE A 66 -0.07 -19.46 12.31
C ILE A 66 -0.04 -20.92 11.85
N GLN A 67 -0.31 -21.19 10.57
CA GLN A 67 -0.26 -22.54 10.02
C GLN A 67 1.16 -23.12 10.06
N GLU A 68 2.14 -22.32 9.65
CA GLU A 68 3.54 -22.73 9.68
C GLU A 68 4.43 -21.50 9.88
N PHE A 69 5.12 -21.45 11.02
CA PHE A 69 6.02 -20.35 11.31
C PHE A 69 7.20 -20.35 10.34
N ARG A 70 7.38 -19.23 9.62
CA ARG A 70 8.53 -19.01 8.74
C ARG A 70 9.03 -17.59 8.94
N TRP A 71 10.34 -17.44 9.18
CA TRP A 71 10.98 -16.13 9.36
C TRP A 71 10.67 -15.13 8.24
N LEU A 72 10.60 -15.62 6.99
CA LEU A 72 10.27 -14.78 5.84
C LEU A 72 8.84 -14.22 5.92
N LEU A 73 7.86 -15.04 6.33
CA LEU A 73 6.48 -14.59 6.51
C LEU A 73 6.38 -13.54 7.63
N LEU A 74 7.15 -13.73 8.71
CA LEU A 74 7.21 -12.76 9.81
C LEU A 74 7.79 -11.42 9.32
N ILE A 75 8.88 -11.45 8.55
CA ILE A 75 9.49 -10.23 7.96
C ILE A 75 8.48 -9.51 7.05
N GLN A 76 7.80 -10.25 6.16
CA GLN A 76 6.78 -9.66 5.28
C GLN A 76 5.63 -9.06 6.10
N LEU A 77 5.15 -9.75 7.14
CA LEU A 77 4.10 -9.25 8.02
C LEU A 77 4.53 -7.98 8.78
N ILE A 78 5.79 -7.89 9.23
CA ILE A 78 6.35 -6.67 9.84
C ILE A 78 6.36 -5.51 8.83
N LEU A 79 6.79 -5.74 7.59
CA LEU A 79 6.78 -4.71 6.54
C LEU A 79 5.35 -4.24 6.23
N ILE A 80 4.38 -5.16 6.17
CA ILE A 80 2.95 -4.84 6.04
C ILE A 80 2.49 -4.01 7.24
N GLY A 81 2.90 -4.37 8.46
CA GLY A 81 2.62 -3.63 9.68
C GLY A 81 3.17 -2.19 9.65
N VAL A 82 4.38 -1.98 9.13
CA VAL A 82 4.95 -0.64 8.92
C VAL A 82 4.11 0.17 7.92
N ALA A 83 3.69 -0.45 6.81
CA ALA A 83 2.84 0.20 5.82
C ALA A 83 1.46 0.58 6.40
N TRP A 84 0.89 -0.29 7.24
CA TRP A 84 -0.32 -0.04 8.01
C TRP A 84 -0.14 1.12 9.00
N ALA A 85 0.91 1.10 9.82
CA ALA A 85 1.20 2.16 10.78
C ALA A 85 1.34 3.52 10.08
N ASN A 86 2.10 3.60 8.97
CA ASN A 86 2.19 4.83 8.19
C ASN A 86 0.85 5.25 7.59
N THR A 87 -0.02 4.29 7.22
CA THR A 87 -1.34 4.60 6.68
C THR A 87 -2.26 5.20 7.75
N PHE A 88 -2.49 4.48 8.84
CA PHE A 88 -3.49 4.86 9.84
C PHE A 88 -3.02 5.97 10.78
N LEU A 89 -1.72 6.04 11.08
CA LEU A 89 -1.19 7.02 12.04
C LEU A 89 -0.71 8.31 11.37
N VAL A 90 -0.41 8.28 10.07
CA VAL A 90 0.15 9.45 9.37
C VAL A 90 -0.69 9.86 8.17
N ALA A 91 -0.92 8.95 7.21
CA ALA A 91 -1.59 9.30 5.96
C ALA A 91 -3.08 9.63 6.13
N VAL A 92 -3.82 8.84 6.92
CA VAL A 92 -5.25 9.08 7.20
C VAL A 92 -5.46 10.42 7.92
N PRO A 93 -4.76 10.72 9.03
CA PRO A 93 -4.83 12.04 9.65
C PRO A 93 -4.51 13.18 8.68
N LEU A 94 -3.47 13.02 7.85
CA LEU A 94 -3.11 14.03 6.85
C LEU A 94 -4.23 14.24 5.81
N HIS A 95 -4.86 13.17 5.33
CA HIS A 95 -6.01 13.26 4.44
C HIS A 95 -7.19 14.00 5.08
N ASN A 96 -7.44 13.78 6.38
CA ASN A 96 -8.50 14.47 7.11
C ASN A 96 -8.19 15.97 7.30
N THR A 97 -6.92 16.34 7.52
CA THR A 97 -6.51 17.75 7.62
C THR A 97 -6.62 18.50 6.28
N LEU A 98 -6.53 17.79 5.15
CA LEU A 98 -6.67 18.39 3.82
C LEU A 98 -8.12 18.74 3.46
N GLY A 99 -9.10 18.19 4.18
CA GLY A 99 -10.52 18.50 4.02
C GLY A 99 -10.98 19.75 4.81
N SER A 100 -10.16 20.29 5.71
CA SER A 100 -10.42 21.56 6.39
C SER A 100 -9.78 22.72 5.63
N ASN A 101 -10.28 23.95 5.80
CA ASN A 101 -9.96 25.18 5.03
C ASN A 101 -8.49 25.66 5.05
N THR A 102 -7.53 24.80 5.37
CA THR A 102 -6.10 25.11 5.47
C THR A 102 -5.33 24.43 4.32
N ILE A 103 -5.66 24.76 3.07
CA ILE A 103 -4.99 24.16 1.92
C ILE A 103 -3.81 25.01 1.50
N THR A 104 -2.61 24.57 1.87
CA THR A 104 -1.40 25.13 1.29
C THR A 104 -0.69 24.08 0.44
N LEU A 105 -0.07 24.51 -0.67
CA LEU A 105 0.74 23.66 -1.55
C LEU A 105 1.75 22.76 -0.80
N PRO A 106 2.38 23.20 0.32
CA PRO A 106 3.19 22.34 1.18
C PRO A 106 2.51 21.07 1.70
N TYR A 107 1.21 21.09 2.00
CA TYR A 107 0.51 19.89 2.48
C TYR A 107 0.28 18.86 1.37
N ARG A 108 0.10 19.32 0.11
CA ARG A 108 -0.10 18.41 -1.03
C ARG A 108 1.17 17.67 -1.41
N THR A 109 2.32 18.35 -1.36
CA THR A 109 3.63 17.70 -1.57
C THR A 109 3.99 16.73 -0.44
N GLN A 110 3.47 16.97 0.77
CA GLN A 110 3.65 16.08 1.92
C GLN A 110 3.03 14.69 1.69
N LEU A 111 1.89 14.59 1.01
CA LEU A 111 1.27 13.31 0.64
C LEU A 111 2.24 12.44 -0.19
N VAL A 112 2.87 13.04 -1.20
CA VAL A 112 3.86 12.36 -2.06
C VAL A 112 5.03 11.84 -1.21
N ARG A 113 5.53 12.64 -0.27
CA ARG A 113 6.67 12.29 0.58
C ARG A 113 6.35 11.14 1.53
N ILE A 114 5.22 11.21 2.23
CA ILE A 114 4.80 10.18 3.20
C ILE A 114 4.51 8.86 2.50
N ASN A 115 3.99 8.91 1.28
CA ASN A 115 3.66 7.70 0.53
C ASN A 115 4.89 6.90 0.05
N ARG A 116 6.08 7.51 0.01
CA ARG A 116 7.31 6.80 -0.36
C ARG A 116 7.63 5.66 0.59
N TRP A 117 7.38 5.82 1.88
CA TRP A 117 7.55 4.77 2.89
C TRP A 117 6.69 3.54 2.59
N ARG A 118 5.42 3.79 2.27
CA ARG A 118 4.46 2.75 1.85
C ARG A 118 4.87 2.09 0.55
N THR A 119 5.26 2.89 -0.44
CA THR A 119 5.72 2.40 -1.74
C THR A 119 6.92 1.48 -1.59
N ALA A 120 7.91 1.87 -0.77
CA ALA A 120 9.08 1.05 -0.47
C ALA A 120 8.69 -0.25 0.26
N ALA A 121 7.84 -0.17 1.28
CA ALA A 121 7.40 -1.34 2.04
C ALA A 121 6.67 -2.37 1.17
N TRP A 122 5.65 -1.95 0.40
CA TRP A 122 4.92 -2.86 -0.49
C TRP A 122 5.76 -3.36 -1.67
N THR A 123 6.71 -2.57 -2.16
CA THR A 123 7.69 -3.04 -3.15
C THR A 123 8.54 -4.17 -2.57
N LEU A 124 9.07 -4.01 -1.36
CA LEU A 124 9.88 -5.03 -0.72
C LEU A 124 9.07 -6.29 -0.42
N VAL A 125 7.84 -6.17 0.08
CA VAL A 125 6.93 -7.30 0.30
C VAL A 125 6.74 -8.09 -1.00
N PHE A 126 6.38 -7.41 -2.09
CA PHE A 126 6.17 -8.08 -3.38
C PHE A 126 7.43 -8.78 -3.89
N LEU A 127 8.60 -8.13 -3.82
CA LEU A 127 9.87 -8.74 -4.25
C LEU A 127 10.19 -10.01 -3.46
N LEU A 128 9.97 -10.01 -2.14
CA LEU A 128 10.15 -11.19 -1.29
C LEU A 128 9.18 -12.32 -1.68
N THR A 129 7.93 -11.99 -2.00
CA THR A 129 6.91 -12.97 -2.44
C THR A 129 7.26 -13.56 -3.80
N VAL A 130 7.71 -12.75 -4.75
CA VAL A 130 8.20 -13.20 -6.06
C VAL A 130 9.40 -14.12 -5.88
N TRP A 131 10.38 -13.73 -5.07
CA TRP A 131 11.54 -14.56 -4.78
C TRP A 131 11.14 -15.92 -4.17
N GLN A 132 10.22 -15.92 -3.20
CA GLN A 132 9.70 -17.14 -2.60
C GLN A 132 9.01 -18.04 -3.62
N PHE A 133 8.18 -17.46 -4.49
CA PHE A 133 7.45 -18.18 -5.52
C PHE A 133 8.40 -18.88 -6.50
N PHE A 134 9.39 -18.16 -7.04
CA PHE A 134 10.38 -18.74 -7.95
C PHE A 134 11.26 -19.79 -7.27
N ARG A 135 11.68 -19.55 -6.02
CA ARG A 135 12.46 -20.53 -5.26
C ARG A 135 11.70 -21.85 -5.07
N GLN A 136 10.40 -21.79 -4.85
CA GLN A 136 9.57 -22.99 -4.73
C GLN A 136 9.33 -23.67 -6.07
N TYR A 137 9.05 -22.90 -7.12
CA TYR A 137 8.86 -23.42 -8.48
C TYR A 137 10.08 -24.20 -8.98
N LEU A 138 11.29 -23.64 -8.80
CA LEU A 138 12.55 -24.30 -9.20
C LEU A 138 12.82 -25.58 -8.40
N LYS A 139 12.41 -25.65 -7.13
CA LYS A 139 12.53 -26.88 -6.34
C LYS A 139 11.58 -27.96 -6.84
N SER A 140 10.38 -27.60 -7.30
CA SER A 140 9.41 -28.56 -7.82
C SER A 140 9.70 -29.05 -9.24
N SER A 141 10.48 -28.29 -10.04
CA SER A 141 10.80 -28.64 -11.43
C SER A 141 12.06 -29.49 -11.60
N ASN A 142 12.83 -29.71 -10.53
CA ASN A 142 14.08 -30.50 -10.54
C ASN A 142 13.86 -31.96 -10.09
N PHE A 143 12.63 -32.46 -10.21
CA PHE A 143 12.23 -33.87 -10.06
C PHE A 143 11.41 -34.26 -11.29
#